data_AF-A0A450TL79-F1
#
_entry.id   AF-A0A450TL79-F1
#
_cell.length_a   1.000
_cell.length_b   1.000
_cell.length_c   1.000
_cell.angle_alpha   90.00
_cell.angle_beta   90.00
_cell.angle_gamma   90.00
#
_symmetry.space_group_name_H-M   'P 1'
#
loop_
_entity.id
_entity.type
_entity.pdbx_description
1 polymer ?
#
loop_
_entity_poly.entity_id
_entity_poly.type
_entity_poly.pdbx_seq_one_letter_code
_entity_poly.pdbx_strand_id
1 'polypeptide(L)' 'MSIETQVLEGIRSLPPEKQSEVIGFIEFIRQRNVAPASLRPIGLCQGEFTVPDDFDAPLPEDLLRDFES' A
#
# COMPACT_ATOMS: atom_id res chain seq x y z
N MET A 1 -5.33 18.58 27.89
CA MET A 1 -6.19 17.38 27.95
C MET A 1 -5.41 16.22 27.35
N SER A 2 -5.28 15.07 28.01
CA SER A 2 -4.53 13.93 27.47
C SER A 2 -5.24 13.32 26.26
N ILE A 3 -4.49 12.73 25.33
CA ILE A 3 -5.05 11.97 24.20
C ILE A 3 -5.87 10.79 24.71
N GLU A 4 -5.41 10.11 25.76
CA GLU A 4 -6.15 9.02 26.39
C GLU A 4 -7.55 9.47 26.84
N THR A 5 -7.64 10.65 27.48
CA THR A 5 -8.91 11.23 27.91
C THR A 5 -9.83 11.54 26.73
N GLN A 6 -9.30 12.11 25.65
CA GLN A 6 -10.09 12.43 24.45
C GLN A 6 -10.62 11.18 23.76
N VAL A 7 -9.81 10.11 23.70
CA VAL A 7 -10.21 8.82 23.11
C VAL A 7 -11.30 8.17 23.96
N LEU A 8 -11.15 8.14 25.29
CA LEU A 8 -12.15 7.57 26.20
C LEU A 8 -13.49 8.28 26.09
N GLU A 9 -13.48 9.62 26.11
CA GLU A 9 -14.71 10.41 25.95
C GLU A 9 -15.35 10.20 24.57
N GLY A 10 -14.54 10.15 23.51
CA GLY A 10 -15.00 9.83 22.17
C GLY A 10 -15.72 8.48 22.10
N ILE A 11 -15.10 7.41 22.61
CA ILE A 11 -15.67 6.05 22.61
C ILE A 11 -16.98 5.99 23.41
N ARG A 12 -17.03 6.65 24.58
CA ARG A 12 -18.24 6.67 25.44
C ARG A 12 -19.44 7.33 24.75
N SER A 13 -19.20 8.28 23.84
CA SER A 13 -20.27 8.96 23.10
C SER A 13 -20.88 8.13 21.96
N LEU A 14 -20.27 7.00 21.61
CA LEU A 14 -20.69 6.16 20.48
C LEU A 14 -21.68 5.07 20.89
N PRO A 15 -22.61 4.67 20.00
CA PRO A 15 -23.42 3.47 20.16
C PRO A 15 -22.59 2.17 20.26
N PRO A 16 -23.09 1.10 20.90
CA PRO A 16 -22.36 -0.16 21.10
C PRO A 16 -21.81 -0.79 19.81
N GLU A 17 -22.53 -0.66 18.69
CA GLU A 17 -22.12 -1.19 17.40
C GLU A 17 -20.84 -0.50 16.91
N LYS A 18 -20.76 0.82 17.10
CA LYS A 18 -19.57 1.62 16.72
C LYS A 18 -18.42 1.43 17.70
N GLN A 19 -18.70 1.18 18.99
CA GLN A 19 -17.65 0.81 19.94
C GLN A 19 -16.97 -0.50 19.53
N SER A 20 -17.74 -1.47 19.00
CA SER A 20 -17.21 -2.73 18.47
C SER A 20 -16.32 -2.53 17.25
N GLU A 21 -16.64 -1.58 16.38
CA GLU A 21 -15.80 -1.18 15.24
C GLU A 21 -14.45 -0.61 15.72
N VAL A 22 -14.44 0.20 16.79
CA VAL A 22 -13.20 0.72 17.40
C VAL A 22 -12.32 -0.42 17.92
N ILE A 23 -12.91 -1.46 18.52
CA ILE A 23 -12.15 -2.66 18.94
C ILE A 23 -11.49 -3.34 17.73
N GLY A 24 -12.22 -3.51 16.63
CA GLY A 24 -11.67 -4.05 15.39
C GLY A 24 -10.51 -3.21 14.85
N PHE A 25 -10.62 -1.88 14.95
CA PHE A 25 -9.56 -0.97 14.53
C PHE A 25 -8.32 -1.04 15.44
N ILE A 26 -8.48 -1.23 16.75
CA ILE A 26 -7.36 -1.46 17.67
C ILE A 26 -6.61 -2.74 17.30
N GLU A 27 -7.33 -3.84 17.01
CA GLU A 27 -6.71 -5.09 16.56
C GLU A 27 -6.00 -4.93 15.21
N PHE A 28 -6.61 -4.19 14.27
CA PHE A 28 -5.95 -3.83 13.03
C PHE A 28 -4.63 -3.08 13.27
N ILE A 29 -4.62 -2.06 14.15
CA ILE A 29 -3.39 -1.31 14.47
C ILE A 29 -2.33 -2.22 15.10
N ARG A 30 -2.72 -3.14 16.00
CA ARG A 30 -1.80 -4.09 16.63
C ARG A 30 -1.13 -5.03 15.62
N GLN A 31 -1.87 -5.45 14.60
CA GLN A 31 -1.39 -6.38 13.57
C GLN A 31 -0.72 -5.66 12.39
N ARG A 32 -0.94 -4.35 12.27
CA ARG A 32 -0.32 -3.52 11.23
C ARG A 32 1.18 -3.41 11.50
N ASN A 33 1.93 -4.36 10.94
CA ASN A 33 3.38 -4.25 10.77
C ASN A 33 3.67 -3.09 9.82
N VAL A 34 3.83 -1.88 10.37
CA VAL A 34 4.41 -0.76 9.64
C VAL A 34 5.90 -1.03 9.58
N ALA A 35 6.34 -1.83 8.61
CA ALA A 35 7.71 -1.71 8.16
C ALA A 35 7.91 -0.22 7.83
N PRO A 36 8.97 0.43 8.33
CA PRO A 36 9.25 1.81 7.94
C PRO A 36 9.20 1.85 6.42
N ALA A 37 8.41 2.77 5.87
CA ALA A 37 8.31 2.94 4.43
C ALA A 37 9.70 3.35 3.93
N SER A 38 10.52 2.36 3.59
CA SER A 38 11.77 2.62 2.89
C SER A 38 11.37 3.24 1.56
N LEU A 39 12.07 4.30 1.18
CA LEU A 39 11.93 4.84 -0.16
C LEU A 39 12.24 3.71 -1.13
N ARG A 40 11.36 3.49 -2.10
CA ARG A 40 11.63 2.53 -3.17
C ARG A 40 12.88 3.01 -3.91
N PRO A 41 13.85 2.12 -4.18
CA PRO A 41 15.02 2.51 -4.94
C PRO A 41 14.58 2.99 -6.34
N ILE A 42 15.24 4.03 -6.83
CA ILE A 42 15.04 4.52 -8.20
C ILE A 42 15.67 3.51 -9.15
N GLY A 43 14.99 3.20 -10.26
CA GLY A 43 15.56 2.38 -11.33
C GLY A 43 15.75 0.92 -10.93
N LEU A 44 14.74 0.29 -10.34
CA LEU A 44 14.80 -1.13 -9.95
C LEU A 44 15.20 -2.07 -11.10
N CYS A 45 14.87 -1.69 -12.34
CA CYS A 45 15.20 -2.41 -13.57
C CYS A 45 16.13 -1.59 -14.49
N GLN A 46 17.01 -0.75 -13.92
CA GLN A 46 17.91 0.08 -14.72
C GLN A 46 18.83 -0.81 -15.58
N GLY A 47 18.76 -0.66 -16.90
CA GLY A 47 19.57 -1.41 -17.86
C GLY A 47 19.03 -2.79 -18.21
N GLU A 48 17.94 -3.25 -17.58
CA GLU A 48 17.32 -4.55 -17.89
C GLU A 48 16.53 -4.51 -19.20
N PHE A 49 16.00 -3.34 -19.58
CA PHE A 49 15.34 -3.14 -20.87
C PHE A 49 15.62 -1.73 -21.39
N THR A 50 15.53 -1.58 -22.71
CA THR A 50 15.66 -0.29 -23.39
C THR A 50 14.33 0.03 -24.06
N VAL A 51 13.83 1.24 -23.83
CA VAL A 51 12.70 1.75 -24.62
C VAL A 51 13.24 2.08 -26.01
N PRO A 52 12.67 1.52 -27.09
CA PRO A 52 13.09 1.87 -28.45
C PRO A 52 12.98 3.38 -28.70
N ASP A 53 13.82 3.91 -29.58
CA ASP A 53 13.80 5.34 -29.94
C ASP A 53 12.45 5.77 -30.52
N ASP A 54 11.76 4.84 -31.20
CA ASP A 54 10.38 4.99 -31.65
C ASP A 54 9.46 4.13 -30.77
N PHE A 55 8.67 4.80 -29.92
CA PHE A 55 7.74 4.13 -29.00
C PHE A 55 6.65 3.36 -29.73
N ASP A 56 6.29 3.79 -30.95
CA ASP A 56 5.27 3.14 -31.77
C ASP A 56 5.83 1.97 -32.61
N ALA A 57 7.15 1.71 -32.52
CA ALA A 57 7.76 0.56 -33.17
C ALA A 57 7.24 -0.76 -32.60
N PRO A 58 7.16 -1.83 -33.41
CA PRO A 58 6.75 -3.13 -32.92
C PRO A 58 7.71 -3.64 -31.83
N LEU A 59 7.16 -4.38 -30.86
CA LEU A 59 7.95 -5.04 -29.85
C LEU A 59 8.91 -6.08 -30.48
N PRO A 60 10.06 -6.36 -29.85
CA PRO A 60 10.93 -7.45 -30.26
C PRO A 60 10.20 -8.80 -30.30
N GLU A 61 10.53 -9.63 -31.30
CA GLU A 61 9.88 -10.92 -31.57
C GLU A 61 9.98 -11.91 -30.39
N ASP A 62 11.12 -11.91 -29.70
CA ASP A 62 11.34 -12.72 -28.50
C ASP A 62 10.44 -12.27 -27.33
N LEU A 63 10.24 -10.95 -27.17
CA LEU A 63 9.34 -10.40 -26.17
C LEU A 63 7.86 -10.64 -26.52
N LEU A 64 7.47 -10.53 -27.79
CA LEU A 64 6.09 -10.79 -28.24
C LEU A 64 5.62 -12.22 -27.89
N ARG A 65 6.50 -13.20 -28.01
CA ARG A 65 6.21 -14.61 -27.69
C ARG A 65 5.81 -14.82 -26.23
N ASP A 66 6.31 -14.00 -25.32
CA ASP A 66 5.94 -14.07 -23.89
C ASP A 66 4.48 -13.65 -23.62
N PHE A 67 3.82 -12.94 -24.56
CA PHE A 67 2.43 -12.48 -24.44
C PHE A 67 1.42 -13.39 -25.16
N GLU A 68 1.86 -14.24 -26.08
CA GLU A 68 0.99 -15.05 -26.96
C GLU A 68 0.77 -16.50 -26.46
N SER A 69 1.20 -16.79 -25.22
CA SER A 69 1.06 -18.10 -24.57
C SER A 69 -0.31 -18.35 -23.94
#